data_AF-A0A3D5ANR0-F1
#
_entry.id   AF-A0A3D5ANR0-F1
#
_cell.length_a   1.000
_cell.length_b   1.000
_cell.length_c   1.000
_cell.angle_alpha   90.00
_cell.angle_beta   90.00
_cell.angle_gamma   90.00
#
_symmetry.space_group_name_H-M   'P 1'
#
loop_
_entity.id
_entity.type
_entity.pdbx_description
1 polymer ?
#
loop_
_entity_poly.entity_id
_entity_poly.type
_entity_poly.pdbx_seq_one_letter_code
_entity_poly.pdbx_strand_id
1 'polypeptide(L)'
;MNSSNPVLGRITAATQQPTYSVPGGPAGTGVDYGTQYGPVQTGVRDVMTIDDVVVKTVSLLGVTALLAAVTWAIVPVTALYPTFIAAMIVGLVLGLIISFAQVTNPVILFTYAIVEGVFLGAVSKTYNAAFGGGIVVSAVIATLSVFIVMAALYKTRIIRATPKFMKVVIGAMAGLFVVGLVNVGIYLFTGSPGPLRDGGPLAIGFSLVSIIVAALMFVV
;
A
#
# COMPACT_ATOMS: atom_id res chain seq x y z
N MET A 1 18.33 42.99 -14.11
CA MET A 1 17.03 43.69 -13.98
C MET A 1 16.67 43.70 -12.50
N ASN A 2 16.80 44.85 -11.82
CA ASN A 2 16.42 44.96 -10.40
C ASN A 2 14.89 44.97 -10.32
N SER A 3 14.33 43.86 -9.85
CA SER A 3 12.89 43.72 -9.60
C SER A 3 12.56 44.36 -8.27
N SER A 4 11.69 45.37 -8.25
CA SER A 4 11.19 46.04 -7.04
C SER A 4 10.23 45.17 -6.21
N ASN A 5 10.05 43.89 -6.57
CA ASN A 5 9.18 42.97 -5.87
C ASN A 5 9.92 42.33 -4.67
N PRO A 6 9.48 42.60 -3.42
CA PRO A 6 10.17 42.14 -2.23
C PRO A 6 10.09 40.62 -2.03
N VAL A 7 9.27 39.89 -2.80
CA VAL A 7 9.21 38.42 -2.79
C VAL A 7 10.27 37.84 -3.73
N LEU A 8 10.42 38.42 -4.93
CA LEU A 8 11.42 37.98 -5.91
C LEU A 8 12.84 38.24 -5.42
N GLY A 9 13.07 39.35 -4.70
CA GLY A 9 14.35 39.64 -4.06
C GLY A 9 14.78 38.59 -3.04
N ARG A 10 13.83 37.94 -2.32
CA ARG A 10 14.16 36.90 -1.31
C ARG A 10 14.57 35.60 -1.98
N ILE A 11 13.97 35.29 -3.13
CA ILE A 11 14.27 34.08 -3.91
C ILE A 11 15.63 34.24 -4.60
N THR A 12 15.93 35.43 -5.12
CA THR A 12 17.26 35.76 -5.67
C THR A 12 18.34 35.78 -4.58
N ALA A 13 18.04 36.31 -3.39
CA ALA A 13 18.96 36.27 -2.26
C ALA A 13 19.19 34.84 -1.73
N ALA A 14 18.16 33.98 -1.75
CA ALA A 14 18.29 32.58 -1.35
C ALA A 14 19.01 31.69 -2.38
N THR A 15 19.14 32.15 -3.63
CA THR A 15 19.91 31.47 -4.68
C THR A 15 21.36 31.95 -4.79
N GLN A 16 21.75 33.01 -4.08
CA GLN A 16 23.16 33.35 -3.90
C GLN A 16 23.76 32.46 -2.81
N GLN A 17 24.44 31.40 -3.24
CA GLN A 17 25.28 30.58 -2.37
C GLN A 17 26.30 31.48 -1.64
N PRO A 18 26.56 31.26 -0.35
CA PRO A 18 27.55 32.03 0.39
C PRO A 18 28.95 31.75 -0.20
N THR A 19 29.55 32.78 -0.80
CA THR A 19 30.97 32.74 -1.16
C THR A 19 31.76 32.81 0.14
N TYR A 20 32.35 31.67 0.55
CA TYR A 20 33.29 31.64 1.66
C TYR A 20 34.59 32.34 1.23
N SER A 21 34.74 33.61 1.62
CA SER A 21 36.03 34.29 1.57
C SER A 21 36.89 33.83 2.74
N VAL A 22 37.98 33.10 2.47
CA VAL A 22 39.02 32.78 3.45
C VAL A 22 39.84 34.04 3.70
N PRO A 23 39.85 34.63 4.91
CA PRO A 23 40.69 35.80 5.20
C PRO A 23 42.15 35.38 5.33
N GLY A 24 43.03 35.86 4.42
CA GLY A 24 44.49 35.73 4.58
C GLY A 24 45.32 35.32 3.35
N GLY A 25 44.75 35.26 2.14
CA GLY A 25 45.51 34.92 0.92
C GLY A 25 46.25 36.13 0.30
N PRO A 26 47.50 36.00 -0.18
CA PRO A 26 48.25 37.09 -0.79
C PRO A 26 47.58 37.64 -2.06
N ALA A 27 47.64 38.96 -2.24
CA ALA A 27 47.24 39.63 -3.47
C ALA A 27 48.16 39.18 -4.62
N GLY A 28 47.64 38.39 -5.56
CA GLY A 28 48.43 37.89 -6.69
C GLY A 28 47.55 37.35 -7.80
N THR A 29 47.52 38.11 -8.89
CA THR A 29 47.39 37.68 -10.30
C THR A 29 46.21 36.75 -10.63
N GLY A 30 45.20 37.32 -11.31
CA GLY A 30 44.06 36.58 -11.84
C GLY A 30 44.50 35.43 -12.75
N VAL A 31 44.32 34.21 -12.25
CA VAL A 31 44.36 33.01 -13.07
C VAL A 31 42.91 32.61 -13.29
N ASP A 32 42.45 32.82 -14.52
CA ASP A 32 41.16 32.37 -15.04
C ASP A 32 41.20 30.84 -15.15
N TYR A 33 40.84 30.16 -14.06
CA TYR A 33 40.50 28.75 -14.12
C TYR A 33 39.09 28.69 -14.70
N GLY A 34 39.00 28.47 -16.02
CA GLY A 34 37.77 28.13 -16.72
C GLY A 34 37.15 26.88 -16.11
N THR A 35 36.34 27.06 -15.07
CA THR A 35 35.46 26.03 -14.54
C THR A 35 34.32 25.89 -15.52
N GLN A 36 34.45 24.90 -16.40
CA GLN A 36 33.34 24.38 -17.18
C GLN A 36 32.29 23.84 -16.19
N TYR A 37 31.37 24.71 -15.76
CA TYR A 37 30.14 24.31 -15.11
C TYR A 37 29.32 23.53 -16.15
N GLY A 38 29.55 22.21 -16.21
CA GLY A 38 28.57 21.32 -16.80
C GLY A 38 27.23 21.58 -16.10
N PRO A 39 26.10 21.58 -16.84
CA PRO A 39 24.81 21.86 -16.24
C PRO A 39 24.63 20.90 -15.07
N VAL A 40 24.51 21.46 -13.87
CA VAL A 40 24.16 20.71 -12.68
C VAL A 40 22.79 20.12 -13.02
N GLN A 41 22.76 18.82 -13.36
CA GLN A 41 21.53 18.06 -13.42
C GLN A 41 21.02 18.04 -11.99
N THR A 42 20.31 19.12 -11.64
CA THR A 42 19.42 19.15 -10.51
C THR A 42 18.38 18.12 -10.90
N GLY A 43 18.59 16.87 -10.47
CA GLY A 43 17.66 15.78 -10.72
C GLY A 43 16.30 16.34 -10.34
N VAL A 44 15.46 16.56 -11.35
CA VAL A 44 14.08 16.95 -11.14
C VAL A 44 13.57 15.87 -10.21
N ARG A 45 13.37 16.22 -8.93
CA ARG A 45 12.65 15.33 -8.04
C ARG A 45 11.29 15.23 -8.71
N ASP A 46 11.03 14.13 -9.40
CA ASP A 46 9.72 13.87 -9.98
C ASP A 46 8.74 13.97 -8.81
N VAL A 47 8.06 15.11 -8.75
CA VAL A 47 7.08 15.38 -7.72
C VAL A 47 5.93 14.46 -8.07
N MET A 48 5.71 13.46 -7.23
CA MET A 48 4.66 12.47 -7.45
C MET A 48 3.31 13.19 -7.52
N THR A 49 2.67 13.12 -8.69
CA THR A 49 1.33 13.69 -8.87
C THR A 49 0.28 12.70 -8.34
N ILE A 50 -0.93 13.20 -8.06
CA ILE A 50 -2.06 12.34 -7.68
C ILE A 50 -2.32 11.31 -8.79
N ASP A 51 -2.19 11.71 -10.05
CA ASP A 51 -2.38 10.83 -11.20
C ASP A 51 -1.33 9.72 -11.22
N ASP A 52 -0.06 10.01 -10.88
CA ASP A 52 0.98 8.99 -10.76
C ASP A 52 0.70 7.99 -9.64
N VAL A 53 0.16 8.45 -8.50
CA VAL A 53 -0.24 7.58 -7.38
C VAL A 53 -1.36 6.65 -7.82
N VAL A 54 -2.37 7.18 -8.51
CA VAL A 54 -3.51 6.40 -9.01
C VAL A 54 -3.02 5.36 -10.01
N VAL A 55 -2.22 5.73 -11.01
CA VAL A 55 -1.69 4.80 -12.02
C VAL A 55 -0.85 3.70 -11.38
N LYS A 56 0.06 4.03 -10.45
CA LYS A 56 0.87 3.01 -9.77
C LYS A 56 0.02 2.06 -8.93
N THR A 57 -0.93 2.59 -8.17
CA THR A 57 -1.82 1.78 -7.31
C THR A 57 -2.69 0.84 -8.15
N VAL A 58 -3.31 1.35 -9.21
CA VAL A 58 -4.13 0.55 -10.14
C VAL A 58 -3.28 -0.46 -10.88
N SER A 59 -2.06 -0.12 -11.30
CA SER A 59 -1.16 -1.05 -11.98
C SER A 59 -0.76 -2.23 -11.08
N LEU A 60 -0.42 -1.97 -9.81
CA LEU A 60 -0.07 -3.01 -8.85
C LEU A 60 -1.26 -3.92 -8.56
N LEU A 61 -2.45 -3.35 -8.28
CA LEU A 61 -3.67 -4.12 -8.09
C LEU A 61 -4.05 -4.92 -9.33
N GLY A 62 -3.89 -4.34 -10.52
CA GLY A 62 -4.17 -5.00 -11.80
C GLY A 62 -3.26 -6.20 -12.02
N VAL A 63 -1.96 -6.07 -11.73
CA VAL A 63 -1.01 -7.19 -11.76
C VAL A 63 -1.41 -8.26 -10.76
N THR A 64 -1.68 -7.91 -9.49
CA THR A 64 -2.12 -8.87 -8.48
C THR A 64 -3.38 -9.63 -8.93
N ALA A 65 -4.39 -8.93 -9.44
CA ALA A 65 -5.64 -9.52 -9.90
C ALA A 65 -5.45 -10.42 -11.12
N LEU A 66 -4.64 -9.99 -12.09
CA LEU A 66 -4.30 -10.79 -13.27
C LEU A 66 -3.61 -12.09 -12.86
N LEU A 67 -2.60 -12.01 -11.99
CA LEU A 67 -1.84 -13.17 -11.54
C LEU A 67 -2.70 -14.11 -10.69
N ALA A 68 -3.64 -13.57 -9.90
CA ALA A 68 -4.63 -14.38 -9.18
C ALA A 68 -5.55 -15.15 -10.15
N ALA A 69 -6.05 -14.50 -11.19
CA ALA A 69 -6.88 -15.14 -12.20
C ALA A 69 -6.12 -16.22 -12.99
N VAL A 70 -4.87 -15.91 -13.41
CA VAL A 70 -3.99 -16.86 -14.09
C VAL A 70 -3.74 -18.07 -13.20
N THR A 71 -3.36 -17.85 -11.94
CA THR A 71 -3.08 -18.93 -10.99
C THR A 71 -4.30 -19.80 -10.75
N TRP A 72 -5.48 -19.18 -10.60
CA TRP A 72 -6.74 -19.91 -10.45
C TRP A 72 -7.02 -20.80 -11.68
N ALA A 73 -6.77 -20.31 -12.89
CA ALA A 73 -6.97 -21.06 -14.12
C ALA A 73 -5.99 -22.22 -14.29
N ILE A 74 -4.68 -21.98 -14.10
CA ILE A 74 -3.64 -22.93 -14.53
C ILE A 74 -3.19 -23.91 -13.44
N VAL A 75 -3.26 -23.55 -12.15
CA VAL A 75 -2.67 -24.40 -11.09
C VAL A 75 -3.57 -25.61 -10.83
N PRO A 76 -3.06 -26.85 -11.00
CA PRO A 76 -3.86 -28.05 -10.75
C PRO A 76 -4.12 -28.23 -9.25
N VAL A 77 -5.22 -28.91 -8.90
CA VAL A 77 -5.63 -29.12 -7.50
C VAL A 77 -4.54 -29.81 -6.67
N THR A 78 -3.79 -30.73 -7.28
CA THR A 78 -2.68 -31.45 -6.64
C THR A 78 -1.51 -30.54 -6.25
N ALA A 79 -1.33 -29.40 -6.93
CA ALA A 79 -0.28 -28.43 -6.64
C ALA A 79 -0.74 -27.27 -5.76
N LEU A 80 -2.02 -27.20 -5.35
CA LEU A 80 -2.54 -26.07 -4.59
C LEU A 80 -1.86 -25.88 -3.24
N TYR A 81 -1.69 -26.95 -2.47
CA TYR A 81 -1.02 -26.90 -1.17
C TYR A 81 0.43 -26.39 -1.25
N PRO A 82 1.31 -26.96 -2.10
CA PRO A 82 2.67 -26.47 -2.20
C PRO A 82 2.74 -25.04 -2.76
N THR A 83 1.89 -24.68 -3.74
CA THR A 83 1.84 -23.31 -4.28
C THR A 83 1.37 -22.31 -3.22
N PHE A 84 0.34 -22.65 -2.43
CA PHE A 84 -0.15 -21.83 -1.33
C PHE A 84 0.93 -21.56 -0.29
N ILE A 85 1.61 -22.61 0.20
CA ILE A 85 2.64 -22.48 1.23
C ILE A 85 3.85 -21.69 0.69
N ALA A 86 4.30 -22.00 -0.52
CA ALA A 86 5.43 -21.30 -1.13
C ALA A 86 5.13 -19.80 -1.33
N ALA A 87 3.97 -19.47 -1.89
CA ALA A 87 3.58 -18.09 -2.12
C ALA A 87 3.37 -17.33 -0.79
N MET A 88 2.82 -17.98 0.24
CA MET A 88 2.67 -17.40 1.59
C MET A 88 4.03 -17.02 2.19
N ILE A 89 5.00 -17.94 2.16
CA ILE A 89 6.32 -17.70 2.76
C ILE A 89 7.05 -16.60 2.00
N VAL A 90 7.07 -16.69 0.66
CA VAL A 90 7.77 -15.72 -0.18
C VAL A 90 7.12 -14.34 -0.07
N GLY A 91 5.79 -14.27 -0.07
CA GLY A 91 5.02 -13.03 0.10
C GLY A 91 5.27 -12.39 1.46
N LEU A 92 5.24 -13.18 2.53
CA LEU A 92 5.53 -12.72 3.89
C LEU A 92 6.94 -12.15 4.01
N VAL A 93 7.95 -12.85 3.47
CA VAL A 93 9.34 -12.38 3.52
C VAL A 93 9.51 -11.08 2.73
N LEU A 94 8.97 -11.01 1.51
CA LEU A 94 8.99 -9.78 0.71
C LEU A 94 8.27 -8.63 1.42
N GLY A 95 7.10 -8.88 1.99
CA GLY A 95 6.33 -7.89 2.74
C GLY A 95 7.08 -7.36 3.96
N LEU A 96 7.73 -8.24 4.72
CA LEU A 96 8.58 -7.85 5.85
C LEU A 96 9.79 -7.03 5.41
N ILE A 97 10.46 -7.42 4.31
CA ILE A 97 11.58 -6.66 3.74
C ILE A 97 11.11 -5.27 3.31
N ILE A 98 10.01 -5.17 2.57
CA ILE A 98 9.45 -3.89 2.12
C ILE A 98 9.09 -3.01 3.33
N SER A 99 8.48 -3.60 4.36
CA SER A 99 8.06 -2.87 5.58
C SER A 99 9.24 -2.37 6.41
N PHE A 100 10.27 -3.19 6.64
CA PHE A 100 11.39 -2.81 7.49
C PHE A 100 12.46 -2.01 6.75
N ALA A 101 12.75 -2.35 5.49
CA ALA A 101 13.74 -1.63 4.68
C ALA A 101 13.14 -0.45 3.90
N GLN A 102 11.83 -0.22 4.00
CA GLN A 102 11.10 0.90 3.37
C GLN A 102 11.45 1.07 1.87
N VAL A 103 11.57 -0.06 1.17
CA VAL A 103 12.08 -0.10 -0.19
C VAL A 103 11.05 0.49 -1.16
N THR A 104 11.44 1.55 -1.89
CA THR A 104 10.59 2.20 -2.90
C THR A 104 10.92 1.76 -4.34
N ASN A 105 11.70 0.70 -4.51
CA ASN A 105 12.06 0.20 -5.84
C ASN A 105 10.82 -0.44 -6.53
N PRO A 106 10.40 0.06 -7.70
CA PRO A 106 9.23 -0.46 -8.41
C PRO A 106 9.35 -1.96 -8.71
N VAL A 107 10.54 -2.47 -9.02
CA VAL A 107 10.75 -3.88 -9.35
C VAL A 107 10.37 -4.78 -8.18
N ILE A 108 10.73 -4.41 -6.96
CA ILE A 108 10.41 -5.19 -5.76
C ILE A 108 8.91 -5.13 -5.47
N LEU A 109 8.27 -3.98 -5.67
CA LEU A 109 6.81 -3.83 -5.50
C LEU A 109 6.03 -4.69 -6.50
N PHE A 110 6.43 -4.70 -7.77
CA PHE A 110 5.80 -5.57 -8.78
C PHE A 110 6.05 -7.05 -8.49
N THR A 111 7.23 -7.40 -7.98
CA THR A 111 7.55 -8.79 -7.60
C THR A 111 6.65 -9.24 -6.45
N TYR A 112 6.47 -8.38 -5.44
CA TYR A 112 5.53 -8.63 -4.36
C TYR A 112 4.09 -8.76 -4.87
N ALA A 113 3.64 -7.87 -5.76
CA ALA A 113 2.30 -7.95 -6.36
C ALA A 113 2.05 -9.26 -7.13
N ILE A 114 3.07 -9.76 -7.86
CA ILE A 114 3.00 -11.04 -8.56
C ILE A 114 2.86 -12.21 -7.57
N VAL A 115 3.70 -12.25 -6.54
CA VAL A 115 3.68 -13.30 -5.52
C VAL A 115 2.35 -13.32 -4.75
N GLU A 116 1.86 -12.15 -4.34
CA GLU A 116 0.55 -12.01 -3.71
C GLU A 116 -0.58 -12.43 -4.64
N GLY A 117 -0.51 -12.11 -5.93
CA GLY A 117 -1.48 -12.58 -6.92
C GLY A 117 -1.53 -14.10 -6.96
N VAL A 118 -0.38 -14.78 -7.03
CA VAL A 118 -0.30 -16.24 -6.98
C VAL A 118 -0.88 -16.79 -5.68
N PHE A 119 -0.55 -16.19 -4.54
CA PHE A 119 -1.10 -16.59 -3.25
C PHE A 119 -2.63 -16.50 -3.24
N LEU A 120 -3.19 -15.35 -3.60
CA LEU A 120 -4.64 -15.12 -3.63
C LEU A 120 -5.37 -16.03 -4.62
N GLY A 121 -4.78 -16.30 -5.79
CA GLY A 121 -5.35 -17.24 -6.77
C GLY A 121 -5.40 -18.68 -6.27
N ALA A 122 -4.34 -19.14 -5.61
CA ALA A 122 -4.29 -20.47 -5.01
C ALA A 122 -5.30 -20.61 -3.86
N VAL A 123 -5.38 -19.61 -2.98
CA VAL A 123 -6.38 -19.54 -1.89
C VAL A 123 -7.80 -19.59 -2.45
N SER A 124 -8.07 -18.76 -3.45
CA SER A 124 -9.37 -18.69 -4.12
C SER A 124 -9.79 -20.05 -4.66
N LYS A 125 -8.89 -20.77 -5.34
CA LYS A 125 -9.18 -22.10 -5.87
C LYS A 125 -9.45 -23.12 -4.76
N THR A 126 -8.70 -23.06 -3.66
CA THR A 126 -8.92 -23.93 -2.48
C THR A 126 -10.31 -23.73 -1.87
N TYR A 127 -10.72 -22.48 -1.64
CA TYR A 127 -12.08 -22.18 -1.14
C TYR A 127 -13.17 -22.59 -2.14
N ASN A 128 -12.94 -22.37 -3.43
CA ASN A 128 -13.89 -22.77 -4.46
C ASN A 128 -14.09 -24.29 -4.50
N ALA A 129 -13.03 -25.07 -4.30
CA ALA A 129 -13.08 -26.54 -4.24
C ALA A 129 -13.73 -27.05 -2.94
N ALA A 130 -13.47 -26.41 -1.80
CA ALA A 130 -13.96 -26.86 -0.49
C ALA A 130 -15.45 -26.56 -0.26
N PHE A 131 -15.99 -25.48 -0.85
CA PHE A 131 -17.33 -24.97 -0.52
C PHE A 131 -18.33 -24.99 -1.70
N GLY A 132 -18.12 -25.84 -2.71
CA GLY A 132 -19.14 -26.11 -3.74
C GLY A 132 -19.25 -25.06 -4.86
N GLY A 133 -18.23 -24.19 -5.01
CA GLY A 133 -18.12 -23.25 -6.13
C GLY A 133 -18.89 -21.94 -5.97
N GLY A 134 -18.33 -20.84 -6.51
CA GLY A 134 -19.03 -19.56 -6.71
C GLY A 134 -18.88 -18.51 -5.61
N ILE A 135 -18.45 -18.89 -4.39
CA ILE A 135 -18.25 -17.95 -3.27
C ILE A 135 -17.14 -16.94 -3.54
N VAL A 136 -16.11 -17.34 -4.30
CA VAL A 136 -14.99 -16.44 -4.64
C VAL A 136 -15.49 -15.28 -5.49
N VAL A 137 -16.31 -15.58 -6.51
CA VAL A 137 -16.81 -14.55 -7.43
C VAL A 137 -17.71 -13.58 -6.69
N SER A 138 -18.60 -14.05 -5.81
CA SER A 138 -19.43 -13.17 -4.99
C SER A 138 -18.61 -12.35 -4.00
N ALA A 139 -17.56 -12.92 -3.40
CA ALA A 139 -16.64 -12.18 -2.53
C ALA A 139 -15.93 -11.05 -3.29
N VAL A 140 -15.41 -11.31 -4.50
CA VAL A 140 -14.76 -10.28 -5.33
C VAL A 140 -15.75 -9.20 -5.75
N ILE A 141 -16.98 -9.56 -6.14
CA ILE A 141 -18.02 -8.58 -6.47
C ILE A 141 -18.36 -7.73 -5.25
N ALA A 142 -18.48 -8.34 -4.06
CA ALA A 142 -18.77 -7.62 -2.83
C ALA A 142 -17.68 -6.62 -2.47
N THR A 143 -16.40 -7.01 -2.53
CA THR A 143 -15.27 -6.11 -2.20
C THR A 143 -15.17 -4.96 -3.20
N LEU A 144 -15.31 -5.23 -4.50
CA LEU A 144 -15.33 -4.18 -5.53
C LEU A 144 -16.52 -3.23 -5.37
N SER A 145 -17.69 -3.76 -5.01
CA SER A 145 -18.89 -2.93 -4.77
C SER A 145 -18.67 -1.99 -3.60
N VAL A 146 -18.16 -2.49 -2.47
CA VAL A 146 -17.84 -1.67 -1.30
C VAL A 146 -16.79 -0.62 -1.63
N PHE A 147 -15.74 -1.00 -2.37
CA PHE A 147 -14.68 -0.09 -2.80
C PHE A 147 -15.23 1.05 -3.67
N ILE A 148 -16.04 0.75 -4.69
CA ILE A 148 -16.63 1.75 -5.59
C ILE A 148 -17.54 2.70 -4.81
N VAL A 149 -18.39 2.17 -3.93
CA VAL A 149 -19.30 2.98 -3.11
C VAL A 149 -18.51 3.90 -2.18
N MET A 150 -17.50 3.39 -1.48
CA MET A 150 -16.68 4.22 -0.59
C MET A 150 -15.86 5.27 -1.35
N ALA A 151 -15.29 4.91 -2.51
CA ALA A 151 -14.60 5.86 -3.37
C ALA A 151 -15.53 6.98 -3.86
N ALA A 152 -16.78 6.67 -4.23
CA ALA A 152 -17.78 7.65 -4.62
C ALA A 152 -18.18 8.56 -3.45
N LEU A 153 -18.38 8.01 -2.25
CA LEU A 153 -18.69 8.79 -1.03
C LEU A 153 -17.55 9.73 -0.63
N TYR A 154 -16.29 9.30 -0.83
CA TYR A 154 -15.12 10.14 -0.59
C TYR A 154 -14.99 11.24 -1.63
N LYS A 155 -15.16 10.92 -2.92
CA LYS A 155 -15.11 11.89 -4.02
C LYS A 155 -16.17 12.99 -3.85
N THR A 156 -17.37 12.61 -3.40
CA THR A 156 -18.47 13.56 -3.12
C THR A 156 -18.28 14.34 -1.81
N ARG A 157 -17.19 14.09 -1.05
CA ARG A 157 -16.86 14.70 0.24
C ARG A 157 -17.97 14.58 1.29
N ILE A 158 -18.85 13.58 1.15
CA ILE A 158 -19.91 13.27 2.13
C ILE A 158 -19.26 12.76 3.42
N ILE A 159 -18.26 11.89 3.30
CA ILE A 159 -17.48 11.37 4.43
C ILE A 159 -16.11 12.06 4.41
N ARG A 160 -15.70 12.60 5.57
CA ARG A 160 -14.39 13.23 5.76
C ARG A 160 -13.67 12.60 6.94
N ALA A 161 -12.41 12.22 6.74
CA ALA A 161 -11.54 11.71 7.80
C ALA A 161 -11.17 12.83 8.77
N THR A 162 -12.02 13.08 9.77
CA THR A 162 -11.68 13.98 10.86
C THR A 162 -10.73 13.29 11.84
N PRO A 163 -9.85 14.02 12.55
CA PRO A 163 -8.92 13.42 13.50
C PRO A 163 -9.60 12.57 14.58
N LYS A 164 -10.83 12.93 14.98
CA LYS A 164 -11.64 12.14 15.92
C LYS A 164 -12.15 10.85 15.29
N PHE A 165 -12.63 10.92 14.05
CA PHE A 165 -13.08 9.75 13.29
C PHE A 165 -11.93 8.74 13.09
N MET A 166 -10.76 9.20 12.67
CA MET A 166 -9.59 8.32 12.48
C MET A 166 -9.21 7.58 13.76
N LYS A 167 -9.16 8.27 14.91
CA LYS A 167 -8.83 7.64 16.20
C LYS A 167 -9.83 6.54 16.59
N VAL A 168 -11.12 6.77 16.36
CA VAL A 168 -12.16 5.77 16.65
C VAL A 168 -12.02 4.56 15.73
N VAL A 169 -11.82 4.78 14.43
CA VAL A 169 -11.71 3.70 13.44
C VAL A 169 -10.43 2.89 13.64
N ILE A 170 -9.29 3.53 13.93
CA ILE A 170 -8.04 2.84 14.27
C ILE A 170 -8.19 2.06 15.58
N GLY A 171 -8.84 2.62 16.60
CA GLY A 171 -9.16 1.91 17.84
C GLY A 171 -10.03 0.68 17.59
N ALA A 172 -11.04 0.80 16.73
CA ALA A 172 -11.91 -0.31 16.34
C ALA A 172 -11.14 -1.40 15.58
N MET A 173 -10.27 -1.04 14.64
CA MET A 173 -9.42 -1.99 13.93
C MET A 173 -8.45 -2.71 14.87
N ALA A 174 -7.83 -1.99 15.81
CA ALA A 174 -6.97 -2.59 16.83
C ALA A 174 -7.75 -3.57 17.72
N GLY A 175 -8.99 -3.23 18.11
CA GLY A 175 -9.88 -4.15 18.81
C GLY A 175 -10.18 -5.41 18.02
N LEU A 176 -10.54 -5.28 16.74
CA LEU A 176 -10.76 -6.43 15.84
C LEU A 176 -9.51 -7.29 15.69
N PHE A 177 -8.33 -6.65 15.61
CA PHE A 177 -7.06 -7.37 15.55
C PHE A 177 -6.80 -8.21 16.80
N VAL A 178 -7.02 -7.64 18.00
CA VAL A 178 -6.89 -8.37 19.27
C VAL A 178 -7.90 -9.53 19.35
N VAL A 179 -9.16 -9.30 18.97
CA VAL A 179 -10.17 -10.37 18.92
C VAL A 179 -9.76 -11.48 17.95
N GLY A 180 -9.20 -11.12 16.80
CA GLY A 180 -8.62 -12.05 15.84
C GLY A 180 -7.51 -12.91 16.44
N LEU A 181 -6.57 -12.30 17.18
CA LEU A 181 -5.49 -13.02 17.86
C LEU A 181 -6.02 -13.96 18.96
N VAL A 182 -7.01 -13.53 19.73
CA VAL A 182 -7.67 -14.39 20.73
C VAL A 182 -8.29 -15.60 20.04
N ASN A 183 -8.96 -15.41 18.91
CA ASN A 183 -9.54 -16.52 18.16
C ASN A 183 -8.48 -17.49 17.61
N VAL A 184 -7.33 -16.99 17.16
CA VAL A 184 -6.20 -17.85 16.77
C VAL A 184 -5.69 -18.65 17.97
N GLY A 185 -5.56 -18.02 19.14
CA GLY A 185 -5.23 -18.72 20.38
C GLY A 185 -6.22 -19.83 20.72
N ILE A 186 -7.52 -19.54 20.72
CA ILE A 186 -8.57 -20.53 20.98
C ILE A 186 -8.47 -21.69 19.99
N TYR A 187 -8.25 -21.42 18.71
CA TYR A 187 -8.10 -22.45 17.69
C TYR A 187 -6.90 -23.36 17.95
N LEU A 188 -5.75 -22.80 18.36
CA LEU A 188 -4.55 -23.57 18.68
C LEU A 188 -4.73 -24.50 19.91
N PHE A 189 -5.51 -24.09 20.90
CA PHE A 189 -5.72 -24.90 22.12
C PHE A 189 -6.89 -25.88 22.01
N THR A 190 -7.95 -25.54 21.28
CA THR A 190 -9.20 -26.31 21.24
C THR A 190 -9.44 -27.04 19.92
N GLY A 191 -8.71 -26.68 18.86
CA GLY A 191 -8.92 -27.19 17.51
C GLY A 191 -10.24 -26.76 16.85
N SER A 192 -11.09 -25.99 17.55
CA SER A 192 -12.39 -25.53 17.06
C SER A 192 -12.31 -24.08 16.54
N PRO A 193 -13.01 -23.71 15.45
CA PRO A 193 -12.97 -22.35 14.90
C PRO A 193 -13.46 -21.25 15.85
N GLY A 194 -14.17 -21.64 16.91
CA GLY A 194 -14.64 -20.76 17.97
C GLY A 194 -15.96 -20.06 17.62
N PRO A 195 -16.72 -19.60 18.62
CA PRO A 195 -18.10 -19.13 18.44
C PRO A 195 -18.26 -17.91 17.52
N LEU A 196 -17.16 -17.18 17.23
CA LEU A 196 -17.12 -16.05 16.31
C LEU A 196 -16.96 -16.45 14.84
N ARG A 197 -16.65 -17.72 14.54
CA ARG A 197 -16.38 -18.23 13.18
C ARG A 197 -17.19 -19.46 12.80
N ASP A 198 -17.93 -20.04 13.73
CA ASP A 198 -18.74 -21.25 13.51
C ASP A 198 -20.03 -21.02 12.68
N GLY A 199 -20.19 -19.85 12.04
CA GLY A 199 -21.34 -19.55 11.16
C GLY A 199 -22.67 -19.29 11.88
N GLY A 200 -22.69 -19.27 13.21
CA GLY A 200 -23.88 -18.93 14.00
C GLY A 200 -24.28 -17.44 13.90
N PRO A 201 -25.43 -17.04 14.46
CA PRO A 201 -25.91 -15.65 14.43
C PRO A 201 -24.89 -14.64 14.99
N LEU A 202 -24.13 -15.05 16.01
CA LEU A 202 -23.05 -14.25 16.59
C LEU A 202 -21.89 -14.01 15.59
N ALA A 203 -21.50 -15.03 14.83
CA ALA A 203 -20.45 -14.95 13.82
C ALA A 203 -20.86 -14.01 12.66
N ILE A 204 -22.13 -14.05 12.27
CA ILE A 204 -22.67 -13.15 11.23
C ILE A 204 -22.65 -11.69 11.73
N GLY A 205 -23.12 -11.44 12.95
CA GLY A 205 -23.09 -10.11 13.55
C GLY A 205 -21.67 -9.55 13.66
N PHE A 206 -20.72 -10.36 14.12
CA PHE A 206 -19.31 -9.99 14.18
C PHE A 206 -18.70 -9.71 12.80
N SER A 207 -19.05 -10.52 11.80
CA SER A 207 -18.58 -10.33 10.41
C SER A 207 -19.11 -9.02 9.82
N LEU A 208 -20.38 -8.67 10.06
CA LEU A 208 -20.95 -7.39 9.61
C LEU A 208 -20.24 -6.19 10.23
N VAL A 209 -19.99 -6.22 11.54
CA VAL A 209 -19.22 -5.16 12.21
C VAL A 209 -17.82 -5.05 11.62
N SER A 210 -17.17 -6.19 11.38
CA SER A 210 -15.83 -6.22 10.79
C SER A 210 -15.81 -5.63 9.37
N ILE A 211 -16.80 -5.96 8.54
CA ILE A 211 -16.94 -5.40 7.19
C ILE A 211 -17.16 -3.88 7.24
N ILE A 212 -17.97 -3.38 8.16
CA ILE A 212 -18.21 -1.93 8.31
C ILE A 212 -16.91 -1.23 8.69
N VAL A 213 -16.18 -1.73 9.70
CA VAL A 213 -14.90 -1.13 10.13
C VAL A 213 -13.87 -1.19 9.00
N ALA A 214 -13.78 -2.30 8.27
CA ALA A 214 -12.91 -2.43 7.11
C ALA A 214 -13.27 -1.43 5.99
N ALA A 215 -14.56 -1.21 5.73
CA ALA A 215 -15.01 -0.24 4.74
C ALA A 215 -14.67 1.20 5.15
N LEU A 216 -14.77 1.53 6.45
CA LEU A 216 -14.38 2.84 6.98
C LEU A 216 -12.86 3.08 6.92
N MET A 217 -12.06 2.02 6.96
CA MET A 217 -10.60 2.11 6.82
C MET A 217 -10.14 2.53 5.43
N PHE A 218 -10.97 2.42 4.38
CA PHE A 218 -10.65 3.04 3.09
C PHE A 218 -10.65 4.57 3.12
N VAL A 219 -11.33 5.17 4.11
CA VAL A 219 -11.47 6.63 4.22
C VAL A 219 -10.38 7.25 5.11
N VAL A 220 -9.88 6.48 6.08
CA VAL A 220 -8.88 6.87 7.09
C VAL A 220 -7.49 6.88 6.48
#